data_AF-A0A538E5W1-F1
#
_entry.id   AF-A0A538E5W1-F1
#
_cell.length_a   1.000
_cell.length_b   1.000
_cell.length_c   1.000
_cell.angle_alpha   90.00
_cell.angle_beta   90.00
_cell.angle_gamma   90.00
#
_symmetry.space_group_name_H-M   'P 1'
#
loop_
_entity.id
_entity.type
_entity.pdbx_description
1 polymer ?
#
loop_
_entity_poly.entity_id
_entity_poly.type
_entity_poly.pdbx_seq_one_letter_code
_entity_poly.pdbx_strand_id
1 'polypeptide(L)'
;MSAAAESEWPYLRGALVALLVIVAVELGGWLVYRSVHHGSPPYVLTVRCLTREKHLEVRSASDDPIAKSARGGALATRVEGNGVHVAIARSESEASRIAESYRLVGGALTGRLEQRGKIVYLWDAAASPTARQTMYDCFYD
;
A
#
# COMPACT_ATOMS: atom_id res chain seq x y z
N MET A 1 33.55 54.64 -26.56
CA MET A 1 33.92 53.59 -25.59
C MET A 1 32.73 52.63 -25.48
N SER A 2 32.63 51.66 -26.39
CA SER A 2 31.45 50.77 -26.48
C SER A 2 31.81 49.35 -26.94
N ALA A 3 33.00 48.86 -26.61
CA ALA A 3 33.49 47.55 -27.06
C ALA A 3 33.57 46.49 -25.95
N ALA A 4 33.22 46.83 -24.70
CA ALA A 4 33.27 45.87 -23.58
C ALA A 4 31.97 45.03 -23.47
N ALA A 5 30.83 45.59 -23.87
CA ALA A 5 29.51 44.99 -23.65
C ALA A 5 29.17 43.81 -24.59
N GLU A 6 29.80 43.73 -25.78
CA GLU A 6 29.51 42.65 -26.75
C GLU A 6 30.10 41.30 -26.36
N SER A 7 31.19 41.29 -25.57
CA SER A 7 31.86 40.05 -25.18
C SER A 7 31.22 39.34 -23.99
N GLU A 8 30.42 40.04 -23.17
CA GLU A 8 29.81 39.50 -21.94
C GLU A 8 28.50 38.75 -22.21
N TRP A 9 27.81 39.12 -23.30
CA TRP A 9 26.57 38.48 -23.73
C TRP A 9 26.65 36.97 -23.99
N PRO A 10 27.67 36.43 -24.69
CA PRO A 10 27.82 34.98 -24.86
C PRO A 10 28.08 34.26 -23.54
N TYR A 11 28.84 34.86 -22.61
CA TYR A 11 29.06 34.27 -21.28
C TYR A 11 27.80 34.25 -20.43
N LEU A 12 27.03 35.34 -20.43
CA LEU A 12 25.74 35.42 -19.74
C LEU A 12 24.74 34.39 -20.28
N ARG A 13 24.68 34.19 -21.60
CA ARG A 13 23.84 33.15 -22.21
C ARG A 13 24.32 31.75 -21.83
N GLY A 14 25.63 31.50 -21.86
CA GLY A 14 26.20 30.23 -21.43
C GLY A 14 25.84 29.90 -19.97
N ALA A 15 26.01 30.87 -19.08
CA ALA A 15 25.66 30.73 -17.67
C ALA A 15 24.16 30.49 -17.46
N LEU A 16 23.29 31.22 -18.17
CA LEU A 16 21.84 31.05 -18.08
C LEU A 16 21.40 29.66 -18.55
N VAL A 17 21.96 29.17 -19.66
CA VAL A 17 21.68 27.83 -20.18
C VAL A 17 22.15 26.75 -19.20
N ALA A 18 23.36 26.89 -18.65
CA ALA A 18 23.88 25.95 -17.65
C ALA A 18 22.96 25.90 -16.42
N LEU A 19 22.49 27.05 -15.94
CA LEU A 19 21.61 27.14 -14.78
C LEU A 19 20.23 26.53 -15.07
N LEU A 20 19.66 26.77 -16.27
CA LEU A 20 18.42 26.13 -16.71
C LEU A 20 18.56 24.60 -16.81
N VAL A 21 19.69 24.10 -17.29
CA VAL A 21 19.97 22.65 -17.35
C VAL A 21 20.02 22.06 -15.95
N ILE A 22 20.72 22.69 -15.00
CA ILE A 22 20.78 22.21 -13.61
C ILE A 22 19.38 22.17 -13.00
N VAL A 23 18.61 23.26 -13.14
CA VAL A 23 17.23 23.32 -12.63
C VAL A 23 16.35 22.24 -13.27
N ALA A 24 16.48 22.00 -14.57
CA ALA A 24 15.73 20.96 -15.27
C ALA A 24 16.10 19.54 -14.79
N VAL A 25 17.38 19.29 -14.50
CA VAL A 25 17.86 18.01 -13.96
C VAL A 25 17.33 17.79 -12.55
N GLU A 26 17.40 18.80 -11.67
CA GLU A 26 16.88 18.70 -10.30
C GLU A 26 15.36 18.49 -10.28
N LEU A 27 14.62 19.26 -11.08
CA LEU A 27 13.16 19.11 -11.20
C LEU A 27 12.77 17.76 -11.82
N GLY A 28 13.51 17.31 -12.85
CA GLY A 28 13.31 16.01 -13.46
C GLY A 28 13.58 14.87 -12.47
N GLY A 29 14.69 14.95 -11.74
CA GLY A 29 15.06 14.02 -10.67
C GLY A 29 14.00 13.97 -9.57
N TRP A 30 13.52 15.13 -9.13
CA TRP A 30 12.45 15.22 -8.13
C TRP A 30 11.11 14.66 -8.64
N LEU A 31 10.74 14.92 -9.90
CA LEU A 31 9.51 14.40 -10.50
C LEU A 31 9.54 12.87 -10.62
N VAL A 32 10.68 12.32 -11.07
CA VAL A 32 10.90 10.87 -11.14
C VAL A 32 10.91 10.26 -9.74
N TYR A 33 11.64 10.86 -8.80
CA TYR A 33 11.67 10.41 -7.42
C TYR A 33 10.26 10.40 -6.81
N ARG A 34 9.50 11.49 -6.98
CA ARG A 34 8.13 11.63 -6.48
C ARG A 34 7.18 10.62 -7.11
N SER A 35 7.26 10.40 -8.43
CA SER A 35 6.40 9.43 -9.12
C SER A 35 6.69 7.98 -8.72
N VAL A 36 7.95 7.66 -8.40
CA VAL A 36 8.34 6.32 -7.93
C VAL A 36 8.11 6.12 -6.42
N HIS A 37 8.19 7.17 -5.60
CA HIS A 37 8.12 7.09 -4.13
C HIS A 37 6.78 7.56 -3.52
N HIS A 38 5.66 7.46 -4.25
CA HIS A 38 4.32 7.66 -3.68
C HIS A 38 3.99 6.57 -2.64
N GLY A 39 4.39 6.79 -1.38
CA GLY A 39 4.02 5.97 -0.22
C GLY A 39 4.55 4.53 -0.27
N SER A 40 4.84 3.94 0.88
CA SER A 40 4.88 2.47 0.91
C SER A 40 3.46 1.97 0.62
N PRO A 41 3.25 0.98 -0.27
CA PRO A 41 1.93 0.42 -0.53
C PRO A 41 1.24 0.03 0.79
N PRO A 42 -0.08 0.24 0.95
CA PRO A 42 -0.80 -0.08 2.20
C PRO A 42 -0.48 -1.48 2.75
N TYR A 43 -0.34 -2.47 1.86
CA TYR A 43 0.13 -3.81 2.18
C TYR A 43 1.47 -3.85 2.94
N VAL A 44 2.48 -3.08 2.49
CA VAL A 44 3.82 -3.06 3.11
C VAL A 44 3.76 -2.46 4.51
N LEU A 45 2.95 -1.42 4.71
CA LEU A 45 2.74 -0.80 6.02
C LEU A 45 2.02 -1.74 6.97
N THR A 46 0.97 -2.41 6.50
CA THR A 46 0.24 -3.41 7.29
C THR A 46 1.15 -4.57 7.70
N VAL A 47 1.90 -5.17 6.77
CA VAL A 47 2.84 -6.25 7.08
C VAL A 47 3.89 -5.79 8.09
N ARG A 48 4.40 -4.56 7.95
CA ARG A 48 5.38 -3.99 8.88
C ARG A 48 4.78 -3.82 10.28
N CYS A 49 3.58 -3.26 10.41
CA CYS A 49 2.91 -3.10 11.70
C CYS A 49 2.63 -4.46 12.37
N LEU A 50 2.05 -5.40 11.64
CA LEU A 50 1.75 -6.74 12.16
C LEU A 50 3.02 -7.45 12.65
N THR A 51 4.11 -7.36 11.89
CA THR A 51 5.36 -8.06 12.22
C THR A 51 6.16 -7.35 13.32
N ARG A 52 6.29 -6.02 13.25
CA ARG A 52 7.19 -5.25 14.14
C ARG A 52 6.53 -4.77 15.42
N GLU A 53 5.25 -4.37 15.35
CA GLU A 53 4.56 -3.78 16.49
C GLU A 53 3.69 -4.81 17.22
N LYS A 54 3.01 -5.68 16.46
CA LYS A 54 2.16 -6.73 17.05
C LYS A 54 2.86 -8.07 17.22
N HIS A 55 4.11 -8.18 16.75
CA HIS A 55 4.93 -9.41 16.82
C HIS A 55 4.24 -10.65 16.25
N LEU A 56 3.41 -10.47 15.21
CA LEU A 56 2.69 -11.54 14.55
C LEU A 56 3.52 -12.11 13.41
N GLU A 57 3.42 -13.43 13.22
CA GLU A 57 3.98 -14.07 12.03
C GLU A 57 3.05 -13.83 10.84
N VAL A 58 3.58 -13.18 9.80
CA VAL A 58 2.84 -12.89 8.57
C VAL A 58 3.36 -13.78 7.44
N ARG A 59 2.44 -14.46 6.77
CA ARG A 59 2.69 -15.33 5.62
C ARG A 59 1.90 -14.84 4.42
N SER A 60 2.27 -15.30 3.22
CA SER A 60 1.42 -15.12 2.04
C SER A 60 0.15 -15.95 2.19
N ALA A 61 -1.01 -15.41 1.81
CA ALA A 61 -2.27 -16.16 1.70
C ALA A 61 -2.31 -17.01 0.41
N SER A 62 -1.25 -17.78 0.15
CA SER A 62 -1.08 -18.55 -1.10
C SER A 62 -2.06 -19.71 -1.24
N ASP A 63 -2.58 -20.19 -0.11
CA ASP A 63 -3.55 -21.27 0.06
C ASP A 63 -5.01 -20.80 -0.05
N ASP A 64 -5.26 -19.48 -0.04
CA ASP A 64 -6.59 -18.90 -0.24
C ASP A 64 -6.68 -18.21 -1.61
N PRO A 65 -7.30 -18.85 -2.62
CA PRO A 65 -7.41 -18.29 -3.96
C PRO A 65 -8.32 -17.06 -4.01
N ILE A 66 -9.28 -16.93 -3.09
CA ILE A 66 -10.18 -15.77 -3.01
C ILE A 66 -9.41 -14.58 -2.46
N ALA A 67 -8.66 -14.75 -1.37
CA ALA A 67 -7.80 -13.69 -0.84
C ALA A 67 -6.78 -13.23 -1.88
N LYS A 68 -6.11 -14.18 -2.54
CA LYS A 68 -5.08 -13.92 -3.57
C LYS A 68 -5.61 -13.13 -4.77
N SER A 69 -6.91 -13.16 -5.04
CA SER A 69 -7.51 -12.38 -6.12
C SER A 69 -7.49 -10.87 -5.90
N ALA A 70 -7.24 -10.42 -4.65
CA ALA A 70 -7.25 -9.02 -4.27
C ALA A 70 -6.08 -8.23 -4.87
N ARG A 71 -6.39 -7.15 -5.60
CA ARG A 71 -5.40 -6.35 -6.32
C ARG A 71 -4.50 -5.48 -5.45
N GLY A 72 -4.84 -5.29 -4.18
CA GLY A 72 -4.02 -4.60 -3.19
C GLY A 72 -3.10 -5.54 -2.40
N GLY A 73 -3.20 -6.85 -2.61
CA GLY A 73 -2.41 -7.88 -1.96
C GLY A 73 -3.19 -8.71 -0.95
N ALA A 74 -2.58 -9.78 -0.48
CA ALA A 74 -3.18 -10.70 0.47
C ALA A 74 -2.13 -11.29 1.40
N LEU A 75 -2.53 -11.52 2.65
CA LEU A 75 -1.67 -12.09 3.68
C LEU A 75 -2.47 -13.02 4.59
N ALA A 76 -1.78 -13.92 5.25
CA ALA A 76 -2.33 -14.78 6.28
C ALA A 76 -1.50 -14.60 7.56
N THR A 77 -2.17 -14.57 8.71
CA THR A 77 -1.51 -14.53 10.02
C THR A 77 -2.35 -15.27 11.06
N ARG A 78 -1.87 -15.34 12.29
CA ARG A 78 -2.56 -15.97 13.41
C ARG A 78 -2.55 -15.02 14.60
N VAL A 79 -3.73 -14.65 15.08
CA VAL A 79 -3.92 -13.76 16.24
C VAL A 79 -4.56 -14.58 17.35
N GLU A 80 -3.93 -14.61 18.53
CA GLU A 80 -4.44 -15.37 19.69
C GLU A 80 -4.72 -16.85 19.36
N GLY A 81 -3.95 -17.44 18.44
CA GLY A 81 -4.17 -18.83 17.99
C GLY A 81 -5.25 -19.01 16.92
N ASN A 82 -6.01 -17.97 16.55
CA ASN A 82 -7.00 -17.99 15.48
C ASN A 82 -6.39 -17.52 14.15
N GLY A 83 -6.49 -18.32 13.09
CA GLY A 83 -5.99 -17.94 11.77
C GLY A 83 -6.87 -16.87 11.14
N VAL A 84 -6.24 -15.95 10.40
CA VAL A 84 -6.94 -14.94 9.62
C VAL A 84 -6.28 -14.77 8.26
N HIS A 85 -7.10 -14.89 7.22
CA HIS A 85 -6.77 -14.52 5.85
C HIS A 85 -7.27 -13.10 5.61
N VAL A 86 -6.39 -12.26 5.07
CA VAL A 86 -6.67 -10.85 4.82
C VAL A 86 -6.50 -10.59 3.34
N ALA A 87 -7.56 -10.04 2.75
CA ALA A 87 -7.57 -9.56 1.37
C ALA A 87 -7.62 -8.03 1.37
N ILE A 88 -6.64 -7.39 0.73
CA ILE A 88 -6.55 -5.94 0.60
C ILE A 88 -6.99 -5.57 -0.81
N ALA A 89 -8.16 -4.95 -0.95
CA ALA A 89 -8.69 -4.52 -2.23
C ALA A 89 -8.16 -3.12 -2.62
N ARG A 90 -8.26 -2.76 -3.91
CA ARG A 90 -8.00 -1.38 -4.37
C ARG A 90 -9.20 -0.46 -4.21
N SER A 91 -10.40 -1.02 -4.04
CA SER A 91 -11.64 -0.27 -3.82
C SER A 91 -12.60 -1.04 -2.91
N GLU A 92 -13.52 -0.33 -2.27
CA GLU A 92 -14.58 -0.96 -1.47
C GLU A 92 -15.47 -1.87 -2.33
N SER A 93 -15.70 -1.51 -3.60
CA SER A 93 -16.46 -2.36 -4.53
C SER A 93 -15.75 -3.69 -4.82
N GLU A 94 -14.43 -3.71 -4.86
CA GLU A 94 -13.66 -4.95 -4.97
C GLU A 94 -13.71 -5.74 -3.67
N ALA A 95 -13.57 -5.09 -2.51
CA ALA A 95 -13.72 -5.74 -1.21
C ALA A 95 -15.10 -6.41 -1.05
N SER A 96 -16.18 -5.74 -1.47
CA SER A 96 -17.54 -6.30 -1.45
C SER A 96 -17.66 -7.53 -2.34
N ARG A 97 -17.03 -7.54 -3.52
CA ARG A 97 -17.00 -8.73 -4.41
C ARG A 97 -16.23 -9.89 -3.80
N ILE A 98 -15.12 -9.62 -3.12
CA ILE A 98 -14.34 -10.64 -2.42
C ILE A 98 -15.15 -11.22 -1.26
N ALA A 99 -15.75 -10.37 -0.42
CA ALA A 99 -16.62 -10.81 0.67
C ALA A 99 -17.79 -11.65 0.16
N GLU A 100 -18.43 -11.26 -0.94
CA GLU A 100 -19.49 -12.04 -1.57
C GLU A 100 -18.98 -13.40 -2.07
N SER A 101 -17.80 -13.45 -2.68
CA SER A 101 -17.19 -14.71 -3.12
C SER A 101 -17.00 -15.68 -1.96
N TYR A 102 -16.59 -15.20 -0.79
CA TYR A 102 -16.51 -16.03 0.42
C TYR A 102 -17.88 -16.54 0.87
N ARG A 103 -18.91 -15.69 0.88
CA ARG A 103 -20.28 -16.12 1.26
C ARG A 103 -20.83 -17.18 0.32
N LEU A 104 -20.57 -17.04 -0.98
CA LEU A 104 -21.01 -18.01 -1.99
C LEU A 104 -20.38 -19.39 -1.80
N VAL A 105 -19.10 -19.45 -1.42
CA VAL A 105 -18.37 -20.71 -1.26
C VAL A 105 -18.55 -21.31 0.15
N GLY A 106 -18.53 -20.48 1.20
CA GLY A 106 -18.50 -20.91 2.60
C GLY A 106 -19.87 -20.91 3.30
N GLY A 107 -20.92 -20.40 2.66
CA GLY A 107 -22.25 -20.30 3.28
C GLY A 107 -22.27 -19.32 4.46
N ALA A 108 -22.82 -19.77 5.60
CA ALA A 108 -22.97 -18.93 6.79
C ALA A 108 -21.61 -18.70 7.50
N LEU A 109 -20.94 -17.60 7.18
CA LEU A 109 -19.66 -17.18 7.78
C LEU A 109 -19.84 -16.17 8.94
N THR A 110 -20.94 -16.29 9.69
CA THR A 110 -21.29 -15.35 10.76
C THR A 110 -20.18 -15.24 11.80
N GLY A 111 -19.70 -14.01 12.03
CA GLY A 111 -18.61 -13.72 12.97
C GLY A 111 -17.20 -14.14 12.50
N ARG A 112 -17.10 -14.77 11.31
CA ARG A 112 -15.83 -15.19 10.70
C ARG A 112 -15.45 -14.33 9.49
N LEU A 113 -16.43 -13.84 8.74
CA LEU A 113 -16.20 -12.95 7.61
C LEU A 113 -16.54 -11.52 7.99
N GLU A 114 -15.58 -10.63 7.82
CA GLU A 114 -15.72 -9.20 8.09
C GLU A 114 -15.18 -8.37 6.93
N GLN A 115 -15.88 -7.30 6.59
CA GLN A 115 -15.42 -6.31 5.63
C GLN A 115 -15.31 -4.96 6.34
N ARG A 116 -14.18 -4.28 6.15
CA ARG A 116 -13.93 -2.94 6.66
C ARG A 116 -13.27 -2.09 5.58
N GLY A 117 -14.07 -1.20 4.97
CA GLY A 117 -13.62 -0.42 3.82
C GLY A 117 -13.12 -1.32 2.70
N LYS A 118 -11.85 -1.17 2.32
CA LYS A 118 -11.17 -1.97 1.28
C LYS A 118 -10.61 -3.31 1.78
N ILE A 119 -10.72 -3.63 3.07
CA ILE A 119 -10.13 -4.83 3.66
C ILE A 119 -11.19 -5.88 3.96
N VAL A 120 -10.91 -7.14 3.62
CA VAL A 120 -11.74 -8.29 3.99
C VAL A 120 -10.92 -9.23 4.87
N TYR A 121 -11.51 -9.64 5.98
CA TYR A 121 -10.96 -10.61 6.93
C TYR A 121 -11.79 -11.89 6.87
N LEU A 122 -11.13 -13.02 6.71
CA LEU A 122 -11.71 -14.33 6.90
C LEU A 122 -10.97 -15.02 8.05
N TRP A 123 -11.67 -15.23 9.15
CA TRP A 123 -11.17 -15.91 10.33
C TRP A 123 -11.49 -17.41 10.30
N ASP A 124 -10.58 -18.23 10.84
CA ASP A 124 -10.79 -19.68 11.00
C ASP A 124 -11.96 -19.96 11.96
N ALA A 125 -12.07 -19.17 13.03
CA ALA A 125 -13.16 -19.17 14.00
C ALA A 125 -13.64 -17.74 14.30
N ALA A 126 -14.81 -17.59 14.93
CA ALA A 126 -15.34 -16.26 15.25
C ALA A 126 -14.36 -15.46 16.10
N ALA A 127 -14.04 -14.24 15.68
CA ALA A 127 -12.96 -13.47 16.27
C ALA A 127 -13.34 -12.81 17.60
N SER A 128 -12.45 -12.90 18.60
CA SER A 128 -12.56 -12.14 19.84
C SER A 128 -12.52 -10.62 19.54
N PRO A 129 -13.14 -9.77 20.36
CA PRO A 129 -13.01 -8.31 20.20
C PRO A 129 -11.55 -7.83 20.20
N THR A 130 -10.69 -8.47 21.00
CA THR A 130 -9.26 -8.16 21.09
C THR A 130 -8.48 -8.56 19.84
N ALA A 131 -8.76 -9.73 19.28
CA ALA A 131 -8.14 -10.19 18.04
C ALA A 131 -8.51 -9.26 16.87
N ARG A 132 -9.77 -8.83 16.81
CA ARG A 132 -10.22 -7.83 15.83
C ARG A 132 -9.47 -6.51 15.98
N GLN A 133 -9.41 -5.98 17.19
CA GLN A 133 -8.73 -4.71 17.45
C GLN A 133 -7.25 -4.76 17.06
N THR A 134 -6.58 -5.87 17.37
CA THR A 134 -5.17 -6.10 17.01
C THR A 134 -4.93 -5.97 15.51
N MET A 135 -5.83 -6.57 14.71
CA MET A 135 -5.77 -6.42 13.25
C MET A 135 -6.04 -4.97 12.87
N TYR A 136 -7.12 -4.38 13.35
CA TYR A 136 -7.56 -3.03 12.98
C TYR A 136 -6.53 -1.94 13.25
N ASP A 137 -5.74 -2.05 14.31
CA ASP A 137 -4.66 -1.11 14.63
C ASP A 137 -3.60 -1.01 13.52
N CYS A 138 -3.46 -2.05 12.69
CA CYS A 138 -2.41 -2.16 11.67
C CYS A 138 -2.91 -1.96 10.23
N PHE A 139 -4.18 -1.59 10.02
CA PHE A 139 -4.69 -1.35 8.67
C PHE A 139 -4.68 0.12 8.29
N TYR A 140 -4.03 0.37 7.15
CA TYR A 140 -3.94 1.66 6.50
C TYR A 140 -4.76 1.60 5.20
N ASP A 141 -5.52 2.65 4.91
CA ASP A 141 -6.43 2.76 3.76
C ASP A 141 -5.89 3.69 2.66
#